data_AF-A0A8T6VML0-F1
#
_entry.id   AF-A0A8T6VML0-F1
#
_cell.length_a   1.000
_cell.length_b   1.000
_cell.length_c   1.000
_cell.angle_alpha   90.00
_cell.angle_beta   90.00
_cell.angle_gamma   90.00
#
_symmetry.space_group_name_H-M   'P 1'
#
loop_
_entity.id
_entity.type
_entity.pdbx_description
1 polymer ?
#
loop_
_entity_poly.entity_id
_entity_poly.type
_entity_poly.pdbx_seq_one_letter_code
_entity_poly.pdbx_strand_id
1 'polypeptide(L)' 'PFGQAKVRKEGADVTVWGTFFMLHKALEVAEELEKEGISVEVIDPRTLAPLDTKTLIDSVKKTGRLVLVTEETKTGATTA' A
#
# COMPACT_ATOMS: atom_id res chain seq x y z
N PRO A 1 -4.77 -0.59 15.14
CA PRO A 1 -4.38 0.24 16.30
C PRO A 1 -3.76 1.55 15.79
N PHE A 2 -3.73 2.60 16.60
CA PHE A 2 -3.06 3.85 16.18
C PHE A 2 -1.57 3.59 15.90
N GLY A 3 -1.05 4.13 14.80
CA GLY A 3 0.35 3.98 14.38
C GLY A 3 0.71 2.60 13.82
N GLN A 4 -0.29 1.76 13.48
CA GLN A 4 -0.06 0.42 12.93
C GLN A 4 -0.81 0.23 11.62
N ALA A 5 -0.05 0.01 10.55
CA ALA A 5 -0.60 -0.33 9.24
C ALA A 5 -1.20 -1.73 9.26
N LYS A 6 -2.05 -2.02 8.28
CA LYS A 6 -2.61 -3.35 8.07
C LYS A 6 -2.36 -3.79 6.64
N VAL A 7 -1.71 -4.94 6.48
CA VAL A 7 -1.71 -5.67 5.21
C VAL A 7 -3.13 -6.18 4.97
N ARG A 8 -3.79 -5.70 3.91
CA ARG A 8 -5.15 -6.08 3.53
C ARG A 8 -5.16 -7.28 2.58
N LYS A 9 -4.15 -7.37 1.72
CA LYS A 9 -3.89 -8.48 0.81
C LYS A 9 -2.40 -8.74 0.77
N GLU A 10 -1.99 -10.00 0.93
CA GLU A 10 -0.60 -10.42 0.83
C GLU A 10 -0.20 -10.55 -0.65
N GLY A 11 1.05 -10.20 -0.97
CA GLY A 11 1.59 -10.39 -2.32
C GLY A 11 3.12 -10.46 -2.33
N ALA A 12 3.71 -10.61 -3.52
CA ALA A 12 5.15 -10.85 -3.66
C ALA A 12 5.86 -10.00 -4.72
N ASP A 13 5.14 -9.42 -5.69
CA ASP A 13 5.78 -8.74 -6.83
C ASP A 13 5.88 -7.22 -6.65
N VAL A 14 4.89 -6.63 -5.98
CA VAL A 14 4.82 -5.19 -5.72
C VAL A 14 4.01 -4.88 -4.46
N THR A 15 4.48 -3.91 -3.69
CA THR A 15 3.73 -3.32 -2.57
C THR A 15 2.97 -2.09 -3.03
N VAL A 16 1.67 -2.05 -2.74
CA VAL A 16 0.79 -0.89 -2.96
C VAL A 16 0.40 -0.30 -1.61
N TRP A 17 0.74 0.97 -1.41
CA TRP A 17 0.33 1.75 -0.25
C TRP A 17 -0.85 2.64 -0.63
N GLY A 18 -2.05 2.26 -0.20
CA GLY A 18 -3.29 2.94 -0.57
C GLY A 18 -3.90 3.71 0.60
N THR A 19 -4.12 5.02 0.41
CA THR A 19 -4.79 5.87 1.42
C THR A 19 -6.27 6.07 1.10
N PHE A 20 -7.12 6.07 2.13
CA PHE A 20 -8.56 6.37 2.01
C PHE A 20 -9.26 5.58 0.88
N PHE A 21 -9.88 6.27 -0.08
CA PHE A 21 -10.62 5.64 -1.16
C PHE A 21 -9.72 4.86 -2.11
N MET A 22 -8.47 5.27 -2.29
CA MET A 22 -7.52 4.57 -3.16
C MET A 22 -7.18 3.17 -2.65
N LEU A 23 -7.41 2.87 -1.37
CA LEU A 23 -7.28 1.50 -0.85
C LEU A 23 -8.26 0.53 -1.53
N HIS A 24 -9.50 0.96 -1.74
CA HIS A 24 -10.52 0.11 -2.37
C HIS A 24 -10.16 -0.18 -3.83
N LYS A 25 -9.75 0.86 -4.56
CA LYS A 25 -9.24 0.71 -5.93
C LYS A 25 -8.00 -0.19 -5.99
N ALA A 26 -7.09 -0.07 -5.02
CA ALA A 26 -5.90 -0.92 -4.97
C ALA A 26 -6.27 -2.40 -4.78
N LEU A 27 -7.29 -2.71 -3.98
CA LEU A 27 -7.78 -4.08 -3.81
C LEU A 27 -8.42 -4.63 -5.08
N GLU A 28 -9.26 -3.84 -5.75
CA GLU A 28 -9.88 -4.22 -7.04
C GLU A 28 -8.80 -4.54 -8.09
N VAL A 29 -7.83 -3.63 -8.27
CA VAL A 29 -6.72 -3.82 -9.21
C VAL A 29 -5.86 -5.03 -8.82
N ALA A 30 -5.64 -5.26 -7.53
CA ALA A 30 -4.91 -6.43 -7.07
C ALA A 30 -5.61 -7.74 -7.40
N GLU A 31 -6.94 -7.79 -7.44
CA GLU A 31 -7.71 -8.97 -7.89
C GLU A 31 -7.67 -9.15 -9.41
N GLU A 32 -7.66 -8.06 -10.17
CA GLU A 32 -7.51 -8.11 -11.63
C GLU A 32 -6.12 -8.61 -12.03
N LEU A 33 -5.07 -8.03 -11.46
CA LEU A 33 -3.67 -8.36 -11.76
C LEU A 33 -3.30 -9.79 -11.34
N GLU A 34 -3.97 -10.34 -10.32
CA GLU A 34 -3.78 -11.74 -9.93
C GLU A 34 -4.19 -12.71 -11.04
N LYS A 35 -5.19 -12.36 -11.88
CA LYS A 35 -5.59 -13.15 -13.05
C LYS A 35 -4.53 -13.14 -14.15
N GLU A 36 -3.67 -12.11 -14.17
CA GLU A 36 -2.52 -11.98 -15.07
C GLU A 36 -1.25 -12.58 -14.47
N GLY A 37 -1.33 -13.16 -13.26
CA GLY A 37 -0.20 -13.79 -12.56
C GLY A 37 0.68 -12.82 -11.79
N ILE A 38 0.22 -11.59 -11.54
CA ILE A 38 0.94 -10.57 -10.78
C ILE A 38 0.40 -10.53 -9.34
N SER A 39 1.27 -10.76 -8.37
CA SER A 39 0.96 -10.80 -6.95
C SER A 39 1.18 -9.44 -6.28
N VAL A 40 0.08 -8.74 -6.00
CA VAL A 40 0.10 -7.40 -5.41
C VAL A 40 -0.16 -7.47 -3.90
N GLU A 41 0.78 -6.95 -3.12
CA GLU A 41 0.61 -6.73 -1.69
C GLU A 41 -0.05 -5.36 -1.45
N VAL A 42 -1.19 -5.32 -0.76
CA VAL A 42 -1.93 -4.07 -0.52
C VAL A 42 -1.90 -3.73 0.96
N ILE A 43 -1.35 -2.56 1.29
CA ILE A 43 -1.19 -2.07 2.65
C ILE A 43 -2.03 -0.81 2.89
N ASP A 44 -2.79 -0.86 3.98
CA ASP A 44 -3.56 0.25 4.53
C ASP A 44 -2.76 0.90 5.67
N PRO A 45 -2.28 2.15 5.52
CA PRO A 45 -1.56 2.87 6.56
C PRO A 45 -2.32 3.00 7.87
N ARG A 46 -3.64 3.23 7.80
CA ARG A 46 -4.56 3.60 8.91
C ARG A 46 -4.20 4.85 9.70
N THR A 47 -2.92 5.15 9.90
CA THR A 47 -2.38 6.31 10.61
C THR A 47 -1.34 6.96 9.71
N LEU A 48 -1.56 8.23 9.42
CA LEU A 48 -0.68 9.04 8.56
C LEU A 48 0.49 9.63 9.34
N ALA A 49 0.25 10.01 10.61
CA ALA A 49 1.26 10.56 11.49
C ALA A 49 1.07 10.05 12.95
N PRO A 50 2.07 9.37 13.54
CA PRO A 50 3.29 8.88 12.90
C PRO A 50 2.98 7.72 11.94
N LEU A 51 3.63 7.72 10.77
CA LEU A 51 3.49 6.66 9.78
C LEU A 51 4.13 5.36 10.28
N ASP A 52 3.50 4.21 10.00
CA ASP A 52 4.12 2.91 10.28
C ASP A 52 5.17 2.56 9.21
N THR A 53 6.33 3.19 9.33
CA THR A 53 7.46 3.01 8.40
C THR A 53 8.02 1.59 8.47
N LYS A 54 7.88 0.89 9.60
CA LYS A 54 8.41 -0.47 9.75
C LYS A 54 7.69 -1.44 8.82
N THR A 55 6.35 -1.46 8.89
CA THR A 55 5.53 -2.32 8.04
C THR A 55 5.76 -2.03 6.55
N LEU A 56 5.87 -0.74 6.19
CA LEU A 56 6.20 -0.34 4.81
C LEU A 56 7.55 -0.89 4.36
N ILE A 57 8.62 -0.68 5.15
CA ILE A 57 9.97 -1.12 4.78
C ILE A 57 10.04 -2.64 4.67
N ASP A 58 9.45 -3.37 5.62
CA ASP A 58 9.48 -4.83 5.63
C ASP A 58 8.74 -5.42 4.40
N SER A 59 7.63 -4.80 4.02
CA SER A 59 6.90 -5.12 2.79
C SER A 59 7.71 -4.83 1.52
N VAL A 60 8.32 -3.66 1.42
CA VAL A 60 9.13 -3.30 0.24
C VAL A 60 10.38 -4.17 0.14
N LYS A 61 10.96 -4.62 1.25
CA LYS A 61 12.04 -5.62 1.23
C LYS A 61 11.58 -6.96 0.67
N LYS A 62 10.32 -7.34 0.93
CA LYS A 62 9.72 -8.58 0.43
C LYS A 62 9.44 -8.50 -1.08
N THR A 63 8.84 -7.40 -1.56
CA THR A 63 8.38 -7.27 -2.95
C THR A 63 9.38 -6.61 -3.89
N GLY A 64 10.34 -5.86 -3.35
CA GLY A 64 11.34 -5.09 -4.08
C GLY A 64 10.81 -3.83 -4.77
N ARG A 65 9.50 -3.54 -4.69
CA ARG A 65 8.86 -2.42 -5.42
C ARG A 65 7.76 -1.78 -4.58
N LEU A 66 7.64 -0.45 -4.69
CA LEU A 66 6.62 0.33 -3.99
C LEU A 66 5.83 1.19 -4.98
N VAL A 67 4.51 1.13 -4.88
CA VAL A 67 3.58 2.03 -5.56
C VAL A 67 2.75 2.76 -4.50
N LEU A 68 2.80 4.08 -4.52
CA LEU A 68 2.03 4.94 -3.62
C LEU A 68 0.80 5.44 -4.36
N VAL A 69 -0.38 5.30 -3.74
CA VAL A 69 -1.64 5.69 -4.35
C VAL A 69 -2.44 6.55 -3.38
N THR A 70 -2.55 7.84 -3.70
CA THR A 70 -3.24 8.85 -2.89
C THR A 70 -4.08 9.77 -3.77
N GLU A 71 -5.08 10.40 -3.17
CA GLU A 71 -5.87 11.50 -3.75
C GLU A 71 -5.28 12.88 -3.40
N GLU A 72 -4.27 12.91 -2.54
CA GLU A 72 -3.59 14.15 -2.14
C GLU A 72 -2.79 14.79 -3.29
N THR A 73 -2.50 16.07 -3.14
CA THR A 73 -1.62 16.79 -4.08
C THR A 73 -0.18 16.32 -3.94
N LYS A 74 0.59 16.32 -5.03
CA LYS A 74 2.00 15.89 -5.03
C LYS A 74 2.87 16.55 -3.95
N THR A 75 2.60 17.81 -3.61
CA THR A 75 3.36 18.55 -2.59
C THR A 75 2.65 18.44 -1.25
N GLY A 76 3.36 17.99 -0.22
CA GLY A 76 2.84 17.88 1.15
C GLY A 76 1.88 16.72 1.39
N ALA A 77 1.71 15.82 0.41
CA ALA A 77 1.01 14.56 0.64
C ALA A 77 1.74 13.75 1.70
N THR A 78 0.99 13.00 2.48
CA THR A 78 1.55 12.07 3.47
C THR A 78 2.36 10.93 2.80
N THR A 79 2.23 10.79 1.49
CA THR A 79 2.91 9.79 0.66
C THR A 79 3.95 10.39 -0.31
N ALA A 80 4.29 11.68 -0.22
CA ALA A 80 5.25 12.34 -1.12
C ALA A 80 6.68 12.34 -0.55
#